data_AF-A0A350IIJ7-F1
#
_entry.id   AF-A0A350IIJ7-F1
#
_cell.length_a   1.000
_cell.length_b   1.000
_cell.length_c   1.000
_cell.angle_alpha   90.00
_cell.angle_beta   90.00
_cell.angle_gamma   90.00
#
_symmetry.space_group_name_H-M   'P 1'
#
loop_
_entity.id
_entity.type
_entity.pdbx_description
1 polymer ?
#
loop_
_entity_poly.entity_id
_entity_poly.type
_entity_poly.pdbx_seq_one_letter_code
_entity_poly.pdbx_strand_id
1 'polypeptide(L)'
;SDFYADLIGSAYYVAQKYVPVLQNFTPKFSYVNPKWLGEKDRNPHESFIDNYSAQNFWMSINIRNLIGGSAKRYLPDWLQLSVGYAAYSLCSPGSGLCDPKVSTPISNDVWGNPRIIVALDYDLVKLLPDGPPIWNWFKQSLNYIKFPAPALEFRYKGRTRFYLLYPFSIF
;
A
#
# COMPACT_ATOMS: atom_id res chain seq x y z
N SER A 1 8.92 9.16 -12.80
CA SER A 1 8.09 9.13 -14.01
C SER A 1 7.50 7.75 -14.14
N ASP A 2 6.36 7.65 -14.82
CA ASP A 2 5.60 6.41 -14.95
C ASP A 2 6.41 5.33 -15.69
N PHE A 3 7.21 5.74 -16.70
CA PHE A 3 8.13 4.86 -17.41
C PHE A 3 9.07 4.05 -16.50
N TYR A 4 9.68 4.67 -15.49
CA TYR A 4 10.56 3.94 -14.57
C TYR A 4 9.78 2.97 -13.68
N ALA A 5 8.57 3.34 -13.26
CA ALA A 5 7.72 2.47 -12.46
C ALA A 5 7.28 1.23 -13.25
N ASP A 6 6.89 1.40 -14.51
CA ASP A 6 6.51 0.30 -15.41
C ASP A 6 7.67 -0.65 -15.68
N LEU A 7 8.86 -0.09 -15.94
CA LEU A 7 10.08 -0.86 -16.15
C LEU A 7 10.47 -1.64 -14.89
N ILE A 8 10.45 -1.00 -13.72
CA ILE A 8 10.79 -1.65 -12.44
C ILE A 8 9.76 -2.73 -12.11
N GLY A 9 8.47 -2.46 -12.27
CA GLY A 9 7.40 -3.41 -11.98
C GLY A 9 7.48 -4.67 -12.86
N SER A 10 7.67 -4.49 -14.17
CA SER A 10 7.82 -5.60 -15.12
C SER A 10 9.12 -6.39 -14.87
N ALA A 11 10.25 -5.70 -14.67
CA ALA A 11 11.52 -6.34 -14.35
C ALA A 11 11.43 -7.12 -13.03
N TYR A 12 10.76 -6.57 -12.02
CA TYR A 12 10.56 -7.22 -10.72
C TYR A 12 9.76 -8.52 -10.86
N TYR A 13 8.67 -8.51 -11.63
CA TYR A 13 7.88 -9.71 -11.90
C TYR A 13 8.73 -10.82 -12.57
N VAL A 14 9.57 -10.47 -13.54
CA VAL A 14 10.51 -11.43 -14.14
C VAL A 14 11.55 -11.91 -13.11
N ALA A 15 12.10 -11.00 -12.30
CA ALA A 15 13.09 -11.34 -11.28
C ALA A 15 12.54 -12.33 -10.24
N GLN A 16 11.26 -12.22 -9.87
CA GLN A 16 10.60 -13.17 -8.97
C GLN A 16 10.63 -14.62 -9.49
N LYS A 17 10.69 -14.84 -10.81
CA LYS A 17 10.84 -16.19 -11.40
C LYS A 17 12.23 -16.79 -11.17
N TYR A 18 13.27 -15.96 -11.22
CA TYR A 18 14.67 -16.42 -11.18
C TYR A 18 15.31 -16.32 -9.80
N VAL A 19 14.78 -15.47 -8.92
CA VAL A 19 15.30 -15.23 -7.57
C VAL A 19 14.22 -15.60 -6.54
N PRO A 20 14.22 -16.85 -6.02
CA PRO A 20 13.12 -17.37 -5.20
C PRO A 20 12.82 -16.54 -3.94
N VAL A 21 13.81 -15.86 -3.36
CA VAL A 21 13.58 -15.02 -2.17
C VAL A 21 12.60 -13.88 -2.45
N LEU A 22 12.52 -13.39 -3.69
CA LEU A 22 11.62 -12.30 -4.10
C LEU A 22 10.15 -12.73 -4.11
N GLN A 23 9.85 -14.04 -4.12
CA GLN A 23 8.49 -14.56 -3.98
C GLN A 23 7.90 -14.29 -2.58
N ASN A 24 8.73 -13.89 -1.60
CA ASN A 24 8.26 -13.50 -0.28
C ASN A 24 7.79 -12.04 -0.21
N PHE A 25 7.89 -11.29 -1.31
CA PHE A 25 7.61 -9.86 -1.36
C PHE A 25 6.59 -9.57 -2.46
N THR A 26 5.35 -9.27 -2.08
CA THR A 26 4.22 -9.09 -2.99
C THR A 26 3.80 -7.62 -3.01
N PRO A 27 3.91 -6.92 -4.16
CA PRO A 27 3.35 -5.58 -4.29
C PRO A 27 1.81 -5.68 -4.21
N LYS A 28 1.19 -4.81 -3.42
CA LYS A 28 -0.28 -4.70 -3.33
C LYS A 28 -0.73 -3.26 -3.46
N PHE A 29 -1.99 -3.09 -3.77
CA PHE A 29 -2.63 -1.80 -3.96
C PHE A 29 -3.89 -1.69 -3.10
N SER A 30 -4.19 -0.49 -2.61
CA SER A 30 -5.53 -0.16 -2.13
C SER A 30 -5.95 1.24 -2.56
N TYR A 31 -7.25 1.39 -2.79
CA TYR A 31 -7.86 2.66 -3.14
C TYR A 31 -8.84 3.07 -2.05
N VAL A 32 -8.69 4.29 -1.51
CA VAL A 32 -9.59 4.84 -0.50
C VAL A 32 -9.89 6.28 -0.84
N ASN A 33 -11.17 6.66 -0.79
CA ASN A 33 -11.57 8.04 -1.02
C ASN A 33 -10.93 8.95 0.06
N PRO A 34 -10.08 9.93 -0.30
CA PRO A 34 -9.37 10.77 0.66
C PRO A 34 -10.31 11.53 1.60
N LYS A 35 -11.51 11.87 1.12
CA LYS A 35 -12.52 12.61 1.89
C LYS A 35 -12.99 11.84 3.12
N TRP A 36 -12.97 10.51 3.07
CA TRP A 36 -13.31 9.66 4.22
C TRP A 36 -12.26 9.73 5.35
N LEU A 37 -11.07 10.22 5.03
CA LEU A 37 -9.93 10.32 5.94
C LEU A 37 -9.68 11.77 6.40
N GLY A 38 -10.54 12.71 6.00
CA GLY A 38 -10.33 14.15 6.22
C GLY A 38 -9.24 14.75 5.32
N GLU A 39 -8.87 14.06 4.24
CA GLU A 39 -7.88 14.50 3.27
C GLU A 39 -8.57 14.90 1.94
N LYS A 40 -7.82 15.51 1.01
CA LYS A 40 -8.35 15.92 -0.30
C LYS A 40 -7.83 15.03 -1.43
N ASP A 41 -8.60 14.99 -2.51
CA ASP A 41 -8.16 14.45 -3.79
C ASP A 41 -6.94 15.21 -4.30
N ARG A 42 -6.14 14.57 -5.16
CA ARG A 42 -5.06 15.24 -5.88
C ARG A 42 -5.64 16.41 -6.67
N ASN A 43 -4.99 17.58 -6.67
CA ASN A 43 -5.43 18.72 -7.46
C ASN A 43 -4.29 19.25 -8.35
N PRO A 44 -4.44 19.27 -9.69
CA PRO A 44 -5.57 18.77 -10.49
C PRO A 44 -5.58 17.24 -10.65
N HIS A 45 -6.75 16.68 -10.95
CA HIS A 45 -6.93 15.30 -11.46
C HIS A 45 -8.13 15.28 -12.41
N GLU A 46 -8.11 14.42 -13.44
CA GLU A 46 -9.22 14.25 -14.39
C GLU A 46 -9.93 12.90 -14.21
N SER A 47 -9.28 11.94 -13.55
CA SER A 47 -9.75 10.57 -13.40
C SER A 47 -9.36 9.98 -12.05
N PHE A 48 -9.92 8.81 -11.73
CA PHE A 48 -9.56 8.08 -10.51
C PHE A 48 -8.10 7.56 -10.55
N ILE A 49 -7.57 7.27 -11.74
CA ILE A 49 -6.19 6.81 -11.91
C ILE A 49 -5.20 7.96 -11.71
N ASP A 50 -5.59 9.18 -12.08
CA ASP A 50 -4.81 10.40 -11.81
C ASP A 50 -4.86 10.81 -10.35
N ASN A 51 -5.90 10.44 -9.62
CA ASN A 51 -6.05 10.78 -8.20
C ASN A 51 -5.14 9.92 -7.30
N TYR A 52 -3.83 10.17 -7.37
CA TYR A 52 -2.83 9.48 -6.55
C TYR A 52 -3.05 9.66 -5.03
N SER A 53 -3.78 10.70 -4.62
CA SER A 53 -4.13 10.85 -3.20
C SER A 53 -5.12 9.83 -2.71
N ALA A 54 -5.85 9.15 -3.60
CA ALA A 54 -6.71 8.03 -3.24
C ALA A 54 -5.97 6.67 -3.25
N GLN A 55 -4.70 6.64 -3.64
CA GLN A 55 -3.94 5.42 -3.90
C GLN A 55 -2.92 5.14 -2.81
N ASN A 56 -2.92 3.91 -2.31
CA ASN A 56 -1.91 3.42 -1.38
C ASN A 56 -1.18 2.24 -2.03
N PHE A 57 0.15 2.29 -2.02
CA PHE A 57 1.00 1.23 -2.54
C PHE A 57 1.65 0.49 -1.39
N TRP A 58 1.71 -0.84 -1.49
CA TRP A 58 2.17 -1.71 -0.42
C TRP A 58 3.18 -2.71 -0.95
N MET A 59 4.12 -3.08 -0.08
CA MET A 59 4.96 -4.26 -0.26
C MET A 59 4.70 -5.20 0.92
N SER A 60 4.08 -6.34 0.63
CA SER A 60 3.69 -7.34 1.62
C SER A 60 4.74 -8.43 1.71
N ILE A 61 5.09 -8.82 2.93
CA ILE A 61 6.26 -9.63 3.25
C ILE A 61 5.79 -10.91 3.94
N ASN A 62 6.11 -12.06 3.37
CA ASN A 62 5.92 -13.35 4.01
C ASN A 62 7.01 -13.58 5.07
N ILE A 63 6.78 -13.07 6.28
CA ILE A 63 7.75 -13.18 7.38
C ILE A 63 8.02 -14.64 7.73
N ARG A 64 7.00 -15.52 7.70
CA ARG A 64 7.14 -16.94 8.05
C ARG A 64 8.18 -17.67 7.20
N ASN A 65 8.31 -17.29 5.92
CA ASN A 65 9.32 -17.85 5.03
C ASN A 65 10.72 -17.27 5.26
N LEU A 66 10.81 -16.04 5.77
CA LEU A 66 12.08 -15.35 6.04
C LEU A 66 12.67 -15.70 7.41
N ILE A 67 11.83 -16.05 8.39
CA ILE A 67 12.28 -16.43 9.73
C ILE A 67 12.50 -17.94 9.84
N GLY A 68 13.62 -18.32 10.48
CA GLY A 68 13.94 -19.71 10.80
C GLY A 68 13.51 -20.14 12.20
N GLY A 69 13.79 -21.40 12.53
CA GLY A 69 13.70 -21.91 13.91
C GLY A 69 12.28 -22.14 14.43
N SER A 70 12.15 -22.11 15.76
CA SER A 70 10.90 -22.41 16.49
C SER A 70 9.79 -21.40 16.22
N ALA A 71 10.12 -20.13 16.00
CA ALA A 71 9.15 -19.06 15.75
C ALA A 71 8.26 -19.34 14.51
N LYS A 72 8.81 -19.99 13.48
CA LYS A 72 8.09 -20.36 12.26
C LYS A 72 6.87 -21.27 12.52
N ARG A 73 6.90 -22.07 13.59
CA ARG A 73 5.81 -23.00 13.94
C ARG A 73 4.58 -22.30 14.53
N TYR A 74 4.78 -21.11 15.10
CA TYR A 74 3.71 -20.34 15.76
C TYR A 74 3.08 -19.28 14.85
N LEU A 75 3.69 -18.98 13.71
CA LEU A 75 3.13 -18.06 12.73
C LEU A 75 2.20 -18.77 11.75
N PRO A 76 0.95 -18.31 11.57
CA PRO A 76 0.11 -18.76 10.47
C PRO A 76 0.81 -18.54 9.12
N ASP A 77 0.58 -19.45 8.17
CA ASP A 77 1.19 -19.40 6.84
C ASP A 77 0.67 -18.24 5.99
N TRP A 78 -0.57 -17.83 6.26
CA TRP A 78 -1.21 -16.67 5.65
C TRP A 78 -0.81 -15.33 6.26
N LEU A 79 -0.18 -15.29 7.44
CA LEU A 79 0.14 -14.03 8.10
C LEU A 79 1.35 -13.36 7.43
N GLN A 80 1.17 -12.09 7.06
CA GLN A 80 2.19 -11.25 6.43
C GLN A 80 2.33 -9.92 7.19
N LEU A 81 3.40 -9.20 6.90
CA LEU A 81 3.58 -7.79 7.28
C LEU A 81 3.74 -6.97 6.01
N SER A 82 3.10 -5.81 5.94
CA SER A 82 3.21 -4.92 4.79
C SER A 82 3.81 -3.58 5.18
N VAL A 83 4.69 -3.07 4.34
CA VAL A 83 5.13 -1.67 4.36
C VAL A 83 4.42 -0.94 3.25
N GLY A 84 3.72 0.15 3.58
CA GLY A 84 2.92 0.95 2.67
C GLY A 84 3.44 2.37 2.52
N TYR A 85 3.11 2.98 1.39
CA TYR A 85 3.30 4.39 1.13
C TYR A 85 2.02 4.99 0.56
N ALA A 86 1.63 6.15 1.09
CA ALA A 86 0.51 6.94 0.59
C ALA A 86 0.90 8.42 0.59
N ALA A 87 0.31 9.20 -0.31
CA ALA A 87 0.51 10.64 -0.38
C ALA A 87 -0.83 11.36 -0.57
N TYR A 88 -1.42 11.80 0.54
CA TYR A 88 -2.73 12.45 0.53
C TYR A 88 -2.65 13.92 0.15
N SER A 89 -3.78 14.51 -0.26
CA SER A 89 -3.90 15.96 -0.51
C SER A 89 -2.81 16.50 -1.44
N LEU A 90 -2.42 15.73 -2.46
CA LEU A 90 -1.39 16.11 -3.42
C LEU A 90 -1.84 17.34 -4.21
N CYS A 91 -0.93 18.28 -4.41
CA CYS A 91 -1.21 19.45 -5.22
C CYS A 91 0.00 19.82 -6.07
N SER A 92 -0.26 20.31 -7.28
CA SER A 92 0.77 20.81 -8.19
C SER A 92 1.13 22.26 -7.86
N PRO A 93 2.35 22.55 -7.36
CA PRO A 93 2.77 23.92 -7.05
C PRO A 93 2.70 24.81 -8.30
N GLY A 94 2.36 26.08 -8.12
CA GLY A 94 2.19 27.02 -9.25
C GLY A 94 0.81 26.97 -9.94
N SER A 95 -0.03 25.98 -9.64
CA SER A 95 -1.43 25.93 -10.13
C SER A 95 -2.35 26.97 -9.46
N GLY A 96 -1.93 27.58 -8.36
CA GLY A 96 -2.77 28.43 -7.50
C GLY A 96 -3.80 27.64 -6.67
N LEU A 97 -3.82 26.31 -6.78
CA LEU A 97 -4.79 25.43 -6.13
C LEU A 97 -4.27 24.83 -4.81
N CYS A 98 -3.02 25.12 -4.45
CA CYS A 98 -2.39 24.55 -3.27
C CYS A 98 -2.62 25.43 -2.03
N ASP A 99 -3.19 24.82 -1.00
CA ASP A 99 -3.34 25.43 0.32
C ASP A 99 -2.34 24.77 1.29
N PRO A 100 -1.38 25.52 1.87
CA PRO A 100 -0.38 24.97 2.79
C PRO A 100 -0.99 24.46 4.11
N LYS A 101 -2.24 24.83 4.42
CA LYS A 101 -2.97 24.27 5.57
C LYS A 101 -3.50 22.86 5.31
N VAL A 102 -3.65 22.47 4.05
CA VAL A 102 -4.20 21.18 3.64
C VAL A 102 -3.11 20.26 3.07
N SER A 103 -2.22 20.81 2.25
CA SER A 103 -1.15 20.08 1.57
C SER A 103 0.20 20.57 2.08
N THR A 104 1.01 19.68 2.63
CA THR A 104 2.31 20.07 3.19
C THR A 104 3.32 20.35 2.05
N PRO A 105 4.00 21.50 2.02
CA PRO A 105 5.10 21.74 1.08
C PRO A 105 6.29 20.84 1.44
N ILE A 106 6.60 19.86 0.60
CA ILE A 106 7.76 18.96 0.79
C ILE A 106 8.99 19.51 0.05
N SER A 107 8.78 20.07 -1.14
CA SER A 107 9.78 20.77 -1.93
C SER A 107 9.10 21.86 -2.77
N ASN A 108 9.89 22.61 -3.57
CA ASN A 108 9.34 23.62 -4.48
C ASN A 108 8.40 23.00 -5.53
N ASP A 109 8.57 21.72 -5.86
CA ASP A 109 7.86 21.04 -6.95
C ASP A 109 6.82 20.02 -6.45
N VAL A 110 6.81 19.68 -5.15
CA VAL A 110 5.94 18.63 -4.60
C VAL A 110 5.30 19.07 -3.29
N TRP A 111 3.97 19.15 -3.30
CA TRP A 111 3.15 19.39 -2.11
C TRP A 111 2.22 18.21 -1.89
N GLY A 112 2.14 17.74 -0.65
CA GLY A 112 1.30 16.62 -0.26
C GLY A 112 1.57 16.15 1.16
N ASN A 113 0.82 15.16 1.57
CA ASN A 113 0.85 14.60 2.91
C ASN A 113 1.35 13.15 2.86
N PRO A 114 2.66 12.92 2.73
CA PRO A 114 3.23 11.58 2.66
C PRO A 114 3.06 10.83 3.99
N ARG A 115 2.85 9.52 3.85
CA ARG A 115 2.64 8.55 4.93
C ARG A 115 3.46 7.30 4.63
N ILE A 116 4.20 6.83 5.62
CA ILE A 116 4.80 5.50 5.62
C ILE A 116 3.97 4.66 6.58
N ILE A 117 3.51 3.49 6.15
CA ILE A 117 2.64 2.64 6.96
C ILE A 117 3.29 1.29 7.18
N VAL A 118 3.23 0.76 8.39
CA VAL A 118 3.59 -0.63 8.69
C VAL A 118 2.33 -1.30 9.20
N ALA A 119 1.88 -2.35 8.52
CA ALA A 119 0.61 -3.01 8.83
C ALA A 119 0.74 -4.53 8.85
N LEU A 120 -0.17 -5.19 9.57
CA LEU A 120 -0.41 -6.61 9.35
C LEU A 120 -1.08 -6.83 7.99
N ASP A 121 -0.84 -8.00 7.42
CA ASP A 121 -1.45 -8.38 6.16
C ASP A 121 -1.71 -9.88 6.05
N TYR A 122 -2.45 -10.24 5.00
CA TYR A 122 -2.96 -11.58 4.76
C TYR A 122 -2.54 -12.04 3.36
N ASP A 123 -1.98 -13.25 3.26
CA ASP A 123 -1.82 -13.98 2.02
C ASP A 123 -3.14 -14.67 1.69
N LEU A 124 -3.96 -14.06 0.82
CA LEU A 124 -5.30 -14.57 0.52
C LEU A 124 -5.27 -15.89 -0.24
N VAL A 125 -4.16 -16.19 -0.93
CA VAL A 125 -3.99 -17.47 -1.62
C VAL A 125 -3.91 -18.61 -0.61
N LYS A 126 -3.24 -18.38 0.53
CA LYS A 126 -3.10 -19.35 1.63
C LYS A 126 -4.25 -19.32 2.63
N LEU A 127 -4.83 -18.13 2.87
CA LEU A 127 -5.94 -17.97 3.81
C LEU A 127 -7.24 -18.61 3.31
N LEU A 128 -7.52 -18.47 2.01
CA LEU A 128 -8.75 -18.97 1.40
C LEU A 128 -8.55 -20.39 0.86
N PRO A 129 -9.53 -21.30 1.02
CA PRO A 129 -9.41 -22.68 0.58
C PRO A 129 -9.21 -22.79 -0.94
N ASP A 130 -8.58 -23.87 -1.38
CA ASP A 130 -8.48 -24.20 -2.81
C ASP A 130 -9.85 -24.62 -3.37
N GLY A 131 -10.04 -24.34 -4.66
CA GLY A 131 -11.28 -24.66 -5.36
C GLY A 131 -11.07 -24.83 -6.86
N PRO A 132 -12.14 -24.66 -7.67
CA PRO A 132 -12.05 -24.71 -9.13
C PRO A 132 -11.07 -23.66 -9.70
N PRO A 133 -10.58 -23.82 -10.94
CA PRO A 133 -9.59 -22.91 -11.54
C PRO A 133 -9.99 -21.42 -11.49
N ILE A 134 -11.28 -21.11 -11.72
CA ILE A 134 -11.78 -19.73 -11.65
C ILE A 134 -11.69 -19.14 -10.23
N TRP A 135 -11.93 -19.95 -9.21
CA TRP A 135 -11.80 -19.54 -7.81
C TRP A 135 -10.34 -19.31 -7.43
N ASN A 136 -9.45 -20.21 -7.85
CA ASN A 136 -8.02 -20.07 -7.59
C ASN A 136 -7.44 -18.83 -8.28
N TRP A 137 -7.85 -18.55 -9.52
CA TRP A 137 -7.49 -17.31 -10.22
C TRP A 137 -8.02 -16.07 -9.48
N PHE A 138 -9.27 -16.11 -9.01
CA PHE A 138 -9.88 -15.00 -8.28
C PHE A 138 -9.15 -14.69 -6.98
N LYS A 139 -8.87 -15.69 -6.13
CA LYS A 139 -8.13 -15.46 -4.88
C LYS A 139 -6.69 -15.00 -5.11
N GLN A 140 -6.04 -15.46 -6.19
CA GLN A 140 -4.73 -14.94 -6.60
C GLN A 140 -4.80 -13.47 -6.99
N SER A 141 -5.85 -13.07 -7.72
CA SER A 141 -6.07 -11.68 -8.12
C SER A 141 -6.37 -10.79 -6.91
N LEU A 142 -7.22 -11.26 -5.99
CA LEU A 142 -7.51 -10.56 -4.73
C LEU A 142 -6.26 -10.36 -3.87
N ASN A 143 -5.27 -11.25 -3.95
CA ASN A 143 -4.04 -11.12 -3.17
C ASN A 143 -3.22 -9.88 -3.54
N TYR A 144 -3.46 -9.24 -4.69
CA TYR A 144 -2.85 -7.95 -5.05
C TYR A 144 -3.59 -6.74 -4.46
N ILE A 145 -4.72 -6.95 -3.79
CA ILE A 145 -5.49 -5.91 -3.11
C ILE A 145 -5.19 -5.97 -1.61
N LYS A 146 -4.79 -4.84 -1.02
CA LYS A 146 -4.57 -4.74 0.42
C LYS A 146 -5.91 -4.52 1.12
N PHE A 147 -6.30 -5.46 2.00
CA PHE A 147 -7.45 -5.32 2.86
C PHE A 147 -7.11 -4.56 4.16
N PRO A 148 -8.09 -3.86 4.78
CA PRO A 148 -7.91 -3.19 6.07
C PRO A 148 -7.37 -4.13 7.15
N ALA A 149 -6.41 -3.65 7.92
CA ALA A 149 -5.75 -4.41 8.96
C ALA A 149 -5.15 -3.47 10.03
N PRO A 150 -4.74 -4.00 11.20
CA PRO A 150 -4.02 -3.22 12.18
C PRO A 150 -2.73 -2.63 11.61
N ALA A 151 -2.49 -1.33 11.83
CA ALA A 151 -1.34 -0.63 11.28
C ALA A 151 -0.84 0.52 12.14
N LEU A 152 0.42 0.88 11.93
CA LEU A 152 1.06 2.09 12.40
C LEU A 152 1.37 2.99 11.19
N GLU A 153 0.83 4.20 11.20
CA GLU A 153 1.06 5.22 10.18
C GLU A 153 2.05 6.26 10.73
N PHE A 154 3.14 6.47 10.01
CA PHE A 154 4.14 7.50 10.25
C PHE A 154 3.92 8.64 9.27
N ARG A 155 3.66 9.84 9.81
CA ARG A 155 3.45 11.06 9.03
C ARG A 155 4.76 11.84 8.93
N TYR A 156 5.05 12.41 7.76
CA TYR A 156 6.20 13.31 7.61
C TYR A 156 6.10 14.52 8.55
N LYS A 157 4.89 15.11 8.65
CA LYS A 157 4.57 16.17 9.59
C LYS A 157 3.36 15.73 10.42
N GLY A 158 3.57 15.47 11.71
CA GLY A 158 2.53 15.04 12.63
C GLY A 158 2.99 13.94 13.58
N ARG A 159 2.04 13.31 14.26
CA ARG A 159 2.29 12.19 15.18
C ARG A 159 2.05 10.86 14.47
N THR A 160 2.76 9.83 14.90
CA THR A 160 2.45 8.44 14.56
C THR A 160 1.03 8.11 15.03
N ARG A 161 0.26 7.41 14.18
CA ARG A 161 -1.11 6.99 14.49
C ARG A 161 -1.21 5.47 14.42
N PHE A 162 -1.88 4.89 15.41
CA PHE A 162 -2.26 3.49 15.38
C PHE A 162 -3.68 3.35 14.86
N TYR A 163 -3.88 2.34 14.02
CA TYR A 163 -5.17 1.97 13.45
C TYR A 163 -5.44 0.51 13.76
N LEU A 164 -6.66 0.21 14.19
CA LEU A 164 -7.13 -1.18 14.27
C LEU A 164 -7.50 -1.71 12.88
N LEU A 165 -8.07 -0.86 12.02
CA LEU A 165 -8.40 -1.15 10.62
C LEU A 165 -7.97 0.00 9.72
N TYR A 166 -6.70 0.05 9.34
CA TYR A 166 -6.20 1.12 8.48
C TYR A 166 -6.93 1.15 7.12
N PRO A 167 -7.25 2.33 6.57
CA PRO A 167 -6.99 3.69 7.09
C PRO A 167 -8.10 4.28 7.97
N PHE A 168 -9.10 3.50 8.37
CA PHE A 168 -10.27 4.00 9.08
C PHE A 168 -10.01 4.12 10.59
N SER A 169 -10.28 5.29 11.16
CA SER A 169 -10.31 5.49 12.61
C SER A 169 -11.67 5.04 13.16
N ILE A 170 -11.68 4.15 14.15
CA ILE A 170 -12.92 3.65 14.77
C ILE A 170 -13.28 4.43 16.04
N PHE A 171 -12.52 5.47 16.41
CA PHE A 171 -12.76 6.32 17.58
C PHE A 171 -12.29 7.76 17.32
#